data_AF-F8EUW2-F1
#
_entry.id   AF-F8EUW2-F1
#
_cell.length_a   1.000
_cell.length_b   1.000
_cell.length_c   1.000
_cell.angle_alpha   90.00
_cell.angle_beta   90.00
_cell.angle_gamma   90.00
#
_symmetry.space_group_name_H-M   'P 1'
#
loop_
_entity.id
_entity.type
_entity.pdbx_description
1 polymer ?
#
loop_
_entity_poly.entity_id
_entity_poly.type
_entity_poly.pdbx_seq_one_letter_code
_entity_poly.pdbx_strand_id
1 'polypeptide(L)'
;MRFHPWIKGCFASFLPLFFSPLIAQTNSTDPTSLTASPIGQTHRAIDYVGGWAVTSGGKTILELELEPTHDSAYPFDGALTHPHFTITAKAFTGVHGPLVREQIISSRLFDDHLFFSTRDGQGMRHDIEMWLDDNNSASLNILDLAGIRWPIIRTNTRAPFTLNWEINRVYTIDRPEIPPNIEVSKIFQEEKSSKNGDSDIAGASRRQRIRDLLNGRHLHTAQDYNQAGFVLSQSTKADDALLAHSLALAALANGDETAITTAINSLDRYLIATGHAQIYGTIHQGSAKNSPIQQPYDATVIPEDLRHELGAFEPLSSIASSSQIIEKPSSDISNPASNKMLAAPVKGGGRRKIAMGQKNTEKMPVMAPK
;
A
#
# COMPACT_ATOMS: atom_id res chain seq x y z
N MET A 1 -44.71 -21.92 -29.85
CA MET A 1 -45.25 -20.59 -30.19
C MET A 1 -44.55 -20.11 -31.46
N ARG A 2 -45.31 -19.92 -32.53
CA ARG A 2 -44.86 -19.44 -33.84
C ARG A 2 -44.99 -17.91 -33.89
N PHE A 3 -44.01 -17.20 -34.44
CA PHE A 3 -44.26 -15.94 -35.15
C PHE A 3 -43.30 -15.80 -36.33
N HIS A 4 -43.84 -15.31 -37.42
CA HIS A 4 -43.28 -15.07 -38.76
C HIS A 4 -44.07 -13.84 -39.31
N PRO A 5 -43.70 -13.19 -40.43
CA PRO A 5 -42.68 -12.13 -40.59
C PRO A 5 -43.24 -10.84 -41.27
N TRP A 6 -42.35 -10.00 -41.85
CA TRP A 6 -42.53 -8.80 -42.71
C TRP A 6 -42.60 -7.43 -42.00
N ILE A 7 -41.89 -6.37 -42.44
CA ILE A 7 -42.07 -5.61 -43.70
C ILE A 7 -40.77 -4.94 -44.20
N LYS A 8 -40.68 -4.79 -45.53
CA LYS A 8 -39.68 -4.08 -46.36
C LYS A 8 -39.88 -2.54 -46.40
N GLY A 9 -38.78 -1.81 -46.64
CA GLY A 9 -38.72 -0.79 -47.69
C GLY A 9 -38.53 0.67 -47.26
N CYS A 10 -37.42 1.30 -47.66
CA CYS A 10 -37.42 2.31 -48.74
C CYS A 10 -35.99 2.79 -49.10
N PHE A 11 -35.78 2.88 -50.41
CA PHE A 11 -34.64 3.48 -51.11
C PHE A 11 -34.68 5.01 -51.03
N ALA A 12 -33.52 5.66 -50.97
CA ALA A 12 -33.30 6.96 -51.61
C ALA A 12 -31.81 7.15 -51.92
N SER A 13 -31.52 7.21 -53.23
CA SER A 13 -30.23 7.49 -53.86
C SER A 13 -29.86 8.97 -53.77
N PHE A 14 -28.58 9.31 -53.61
CA PHE A 14 -27.96 10.52 -54.20
C PHE A 14 -26.43 10.36 -54.30
N LEU A 15 -25.91 10.59 -55.51
CA LEU A 15 -24.51 10.78 -55.96
C LEU A 15 -24.60 11.90 -57.03
N PRO A 16 -23.53 12.51 -57.55
CA PRO A 16 -22.13 12.66 -57.09
C PRO A 16 -21.57 14.11 -57.31
N LEU A 17 -20.24 14.23 -57.18
CA LEU A 17 -19.31 15.20 -57.80
C LEU A 17 -19.01 16.53 -57.08
N PHE A 18 -17.75 16.71 -56.66
CA PHE A 18 -16.87 17.77 -57.17
C PHE A 18 -15.40 17.34 -57.07
N PHE A 19 -14.64 17.59 -58.14
CA PHE A 19 -13.22 17.26 -58.34
C PHE A 19 -12.37 18.56 -58.30
N SER A 20 -11.14 18.43 -57.79
CA SER A 20 -9.89 19.19 -58.12
C SER A 20 -9.65 20.60 -57.52
N PRO A 21 -8.39 21.12 -57.54
CA PRO A 21 -7.12 20.52 -57.09
C PRO A 21 -6.17 21.52 -56.35
N LEU A 22 -5.03 21.00 -55.86
CA LEU A 22 -3.68 21.63 -55.72
C LEU A 22 -3.49 22.90 -54.85
N ILE A 23 -2.55 22.82 -53.88
CA ILE A 23 -1.29 23.59 -53.81
C ILE A 23 -0.50 23.12 -52.58
N ALA A 24 0.77 22.77 -52.79
CA ALA A 24 1.77 22.57 -51.75
C ALA A 24 2.33 23.94 -51.29
N GLN A 25 2.50 24.13 -49.99
CA GLN A 25 3.44 25.11 -49.44
C GLN A 25 4.13 24.56 -48.19
N THR A 26 5.42 24.86 -48.14
CA THR A 26 6.48 24.39 -47.25
C THR A 26 6.75 25.34 -46.08
N ASN A 27 7.38 24.80 -45.04
CA ASN A 27 8.21 25.43 -44.00
C ASN A 27 7.54 26.02 -42.75
N SER A 28 7.85 25.44 -41.58
CA SER A 28 8.75 26.04 -40.56
C SER A 28 8.42 25.56 -39.13
N THR A 29 9.32 24.72 -38.60
CA THR A 29 9.91 24.73 -37.23
C THR A 29 9.23 25.56 -36.13
N ASP A 30 8.76 24.93 -35.05
CA ASP A 30 9.54 24.78 -33.78
C ASP A 30 8.81 23.93 -32.71
N PRO A 31 9.51 23.45 -31.66
CA PRO A 31 9.29 22.14 -31.07
C PRO A 31 8.82 22.22 -29.62
N THR A 32 7.61 21.74 -29.33
CA THR A 32 7.29 21.23 -27.98
C THR A 32 6.10 20.30 -28.08
N SER A 33 6.34 19.11 -28.63
CA SER A 33 5.38 18.01 -28.44
C SER A 33 5.51 17.56 -27.00
N LEU A 34 4.58 18.05 -26.18
CA LEU A 34 4.16 17.39 -24.95
C LEU A 34 3.96 15.90 -25.29
N THR A 35 4.79 15.04 -24.73
CA THR A 35 4.63 13.59 -24.78
C THR A 35 3.30 13.24 -24.12
N ALA A 36 2.27 13.13 -24.95
CA ALA A 36 1.07 12.38 -24.62
C ALA A 36 1.50 10.96 -24.24
N SER A 37 1.01 10.45 -23.13
CA SER A 37 1.08 9.03 -22.79
C SER A 37 0.58 8.21 -23.99
N PRO A 38 1.24 7.11 -24.38
CA PRO A 38 0.76 6.30 -25.50
C PRO A 38 -0.50 5.56 -25.03
N ILE A 39 -1.66 6.08 -25.43
CA ILE A 39 -2.91 5.34 -25.41
C ILE A 39 -2.82 4.33 -26.57
N GLY A 40 -2.73 3.04 -26.23
CA GLY A 40 -2.89 1.92 -27.17
C GLY A 40 -1.60 1.49 -27.89
N GLN A 41 -0.63 0.93 -27.19
CA GLN A 41 0.33 0.03 -27.85
C GLN A 41 -0.39 -1.29 -28.14
N THR A 42 -0.74 -1.53 -29.41
CA THR A 42 -1.14 -2.85 -29.88
C THR A 42 0.11 -3.70 -30.00
N HIS A 43 0.29 -4.65 -29.08
CA HIS A 43 1.41 -5.59 -29.15
C HIS A 43 1.17 -6.62 -30.26
N ARG A 44 2.23 -6.99 -30.98
CA ARG A 44 2.17 -8.03 -32.01
C ARG A 44 2.34 -9.40 -31.35
N ALA A 45 1.85 -10.45 -32.01
CA ALA A 45 2.01 -11.82 -31.51
C ALA A 45 3.47 -12.17 -31.20
N ILE A 46 4.42 -11.73 -32.04
CA ILE A 46 5.85 -11.99 -31.83
C ILE A 46 6.40 -11.39 -30.53
N ASP A 47 5.76 -10.34 -30.00
CA ASP A 47 6.24 -9.66 -28.80
C ASP A 47 5.98 -10.51 -27.53
N TYR A 48 5.06 -11.48 -27.58
CA TYR A 48 4.78 -12.43 -26.48
C TYR A 48 5.73 -13.65 -26.46
N VAL A 49 6.34 -13.99 -27.61
CA VAL A 49 7.17 -15.19 -27.76
C VAL A 49 8.39 -15.14 -26.85
N GLY A 50 8.70 -16.25 -26.18
CA GLY A 50 9.89 -16.40 -25.33
C GLY A 50 9.58 -17.00 -23.96
N GLY A 51 10.61 -17.03 -23.11
CA GLY A 51 10.48 -17.40 -21.71
C GLY A 51 10.11 -16.21 -20.85
N TRP A 52 9.25 -16.43 -19.87
CA TRP A 52 8.81 -15.47 -18.87
C TRP A 52 8.86 -16.09 -17.48
N ALA A 53 9.23 -15.32 -16.47
CA ALA A 53 9.39 -15.85 -15.12
C ALA A 53 8.74 -14.93 -14.07
N VAL A 54 8.09 -15.55 -13.09
CA VAL A 54 7.79 -14.93 -11.80
C VAL A 54 8.95 -15.25 -10.87
N THR A 55 9.52 -14.24 -10.23
CA THR A 55 10.62 -14.42 -9.27
C THR A 55 10.26 -13.96 -7.86
N SER A 56 10.99 -14.45 -6.87
CA SER A 56 10.97 -13.99 -5.48
C SER A 56 12.38 -14.07 -4.90
N GLY A 57 12.92 -12.93 -4.45
CA GLY A 57 14.31 -12.83 -4.01
C GLY A 57 15.30 -13.27 -5.08
N GLY A 58 15.01 -13.00 -6.37
CA GLY A 58 15.81 -13.40 -7.51
C GLY A 58 15.73 -14.89 -7.88
N LYS A 59 14.88 -15.68 -7.21
CA LYS A 59 14.64 -17.09 -7.53
C LYS A 59 13.34 -17.27 -8.30
N THR A 60 13.36 -18.09 -9.35
CA THR A 60 12.16 -18.41 -10.14
C THR A 60 11.21 -19.33 -9.38
N ILE A 61 9.95 -18.92 -9.27
CA ILE A 61 8.85 -19.74 -8.72
C ILE A 61 7.92 -20.27 -9.81
N LEU A 62 7.75 -19.53 -10.91
CA LEU A 62 6.91 -19.91 -12.03
C LEU A 62 7.61 -19.48 -13.33
N GLU A 63 7.59 -20.35 -14.34
CA GLU A 63 8.12 -20.09 -15.67
C GLU A 63 7.03 -20.36 -16.72
N LEU A 64 6.86 -19.44 -17.66
CA LEU A 64 5.98 -19.57 -18.80
C LEU A 64 6.84 -19.56 -20.07
N GLU A 65 6.74 -20.62 -20.87
CA GLU A 65 7.35 -20.70 -22.19
C GLU A 65 6.26 -20.48 -23.24
N LEU A 66 6.47 -19.54 -24.16
CA LEU A 66 5.59 -19.27 -25.29
C LEU A 66 6.34 -19.40 -26.61
N GLU A 67 5.86 -20.30 -27.47
CA GLU A 67 6.38 -20.53 -28.81
C GLU A 67 5.29 -20.22 -29.86
N PRO A 68 5.63 -19.59 -31.00
CA PRO A 68 4.65 -19.29 -32.03
C PRO A 68 4.26 -20.57 -32.76
N THR A 69 2.98 -20.68 -33.12
CA THR A 69 2.50 -21.76 -33.99
C THR A 69 2.22 -21.26 -35.40
N HIS A 70 1.97 -22.19 -36.31
CA HIS A 70 1.45 -21.88 -37.65
C HIS A 70 -0.09 -21.82 -37.68
N ASP A 71 -0.76 -22.04 -36.55
CA ASP A 71 -2.21 -22.05 -36.44
C ASP A 71 -2.73 -20.69 -35.98
N SER A 72 -3.39 -19.96 -36.90
CA SER A 72 -3.99 -18.67 -36.59
C SER A 72 -5.08 -18.73 -35.50
N ALA A 73 -5.71 -19.89 -35.28
CA ALA A 73 -6.71 -20.07 -34.23
C ALA A 73 -6.08 -20.24 -32.83
N TYR A 74 -4.84 -20.74 -32.78
CA TYR A 74 -4.07 -20.99 -31.56
C TYR A 74 -2.63 -20.49 -31.76
N PRO A 75 -2.41 -19.17 -31.79
CA PRO A 75 -1.15 -18.58 -32.26
C PRO A 75 0.07 -18.92 -31.40
N PHE A 76 -0.12 -19.49 -30.22
CA PHE A 76 0.93 -19.89 -29.29
C PHE A 76 0.74 -21.31 -28.76
N ASP A 77 1.86 -22.02 -28.63
CA ASP A 77 2.04 -23.25 -27.87
C ASP A 77 3.08 -22.99 -26.75
N GLY A 78 3.28 -23.96 -25.86
CA GLY A 78 4.27 -23.88 -24.80
C GLY A 78 3.76 -24.47 -23.49
N ALA A 79 4.34 -24.03 -22.38
CA ALA A 79 4.00 -24.60 -21.07
C ALA A 79 4.22 -23.62 -19.93
N LEU A 80 3.43 -23.79 -18.87
CA LEU A 80 3.63 -23.19 -17.57
C LEU A 80 4.29 -24.23 -16.65
N THR A 81 5.38 -23.87 -15.98
CA THR A 81 6.09 -24.75 -15.04
C THR A 81 6.21 -24.10 -13.68
N HIS A 82 5.89 -24.82 -12.61
CA HIS A 82 5.93 -24.31 -11.24
C HIS A 82 5.87 -25.46 -10.21
N PRO A 83 6.30 -25.27 -8.94
CA PRO A 83 6.08 -26.26 -7.89
C PRO A 83 4.62 -26.24 -7.40
N HIS A 84 4.27 -27.05 -6.39
CA HIS A 84 3.02 -26.85 -5.67
C HIS A 84 3.18 -25.72 -4.65
N PHE A 85 2.23 -24.79 -4.61
CA PHE A 85 2.21 -23.70 -3.62
C PHE A 85 0.79 -23.12 -3.51
N THR A 86 0.56 -22.41 -2.41
CA THR A 86 -0.66 -21.65 -2.19
C THR A 86 -0.41 -20.19 -2.52
N ILE A 87 -1.30 -19.60 -3.30
CA ILE A 87 -1.23 -18.21 -3.77
C ILE A 87 -2.17 -17.32 -2.96
N THR A 88 -1.73 -16.10 -2.69
CA THR A 88 -2.54 -14.98 -2.22
C THR A 88 -2.34 -13.77 -3.15
N ALA A 89 -3.02 -12.66 -2.87
CA ALA A 89 -2.93 -11.43 -3.67
C ALA A 89 -1.53 -10.84 -3.85
N LYS A 90 -0.61 -11.07 -2.91
CA LYS A 90 0.73 -10.47 -2.97
C LYS A 90 1.86 -11.43 -2.60
N ALA A 91 1.53 -12.65 -2.20
CA ALA A 91 2.47 -13.59 -1.63
C ALA A 91 2.11 -15.03 -1.98
N PHE A 92 3.06 -15.92 -1.81
CA PHE A 92 2.85 -17.36 -1.88
C PHE A 92 3.50 -18.06 -0.69
N THR A 93 3.01 -19.26 -0.39
CA THR A 93 3.50 -20.10 0.71
C THR A 93 3.28 -21.57 0.43
N GLY A 94 3.73 -22.45 1.31
CA GLY A 94 3.50 -23.89 1.18
C GLY A 94 4.19 -24.45 -0.05
N VAL A 95 5.37 -23.94 -0.42
CA VAL A 95 6.07 -24.40 -1.62
C VAL A 95 6.65 -25.80 -1.39
N HIS A 96 6.23 -26.79 -2.18
CA HIS A 96 6.65 -28.18 -2.03
C HIS A 96 6.48 -29.01 -3.32
N GLY A 97 6.94 -30.26 -3.25
CA GLY A 97 6.73 -31.28 -4.28
C GLY A 97 7.61 -31.10 -5.53
N PRO A 98 7.46 -32.00 -6.52
CA PRO A 98 8.11 -31.85 -7.81
C PRO A 98 7.52 -30.67 -8.60
N LEU A 99 8.22 -30.25 -9.64
CA LEU A 99 7.68 -29.27 -10.58
C LEU A 99 6.50 -29.89 -11.34
N VAL A 100 5.39 -29.17 -11.37
CA VAL A 100 4.26 -29.38 -12.25
C VAL A 100 4.55 -28.64 -13.54
N ARG A 101 4.29 -29.30 -14.68
CA ARG A 101 4.34 -28.70 -16.00
C ARG A 101 2.97 -28.82 -16.65
N GLU A 102 2.36 -27.68 -16.95
CA GLU A 102 1.06 -27.56 -17.57
C GLU A 102 1.23 -27.13 -19.04
N GLN A 103 0.70 -27.91 -19.97
CA GLN A 103 0.80 -27.62 -21.40
C GLN A 103 -0.25 -26.60 -21.81
N ILE A 104 0.10 -25.67 -22.68
CA ILE A 104 -0.87 -24.76 -23.29
C ILE A 104 -1.74 -25.57 -24.25
N ILE A 105 -3.04 -25.59 -24.00
CA ILE A 105 -4.01 -26.36 -24.80
C ILE A 105 -4.83 -25.47 -25.74
N SER A 106 -4.83 -24.16 -25.51
CA SER A 106 -5.45 -23.16 -26.38
C SER A 106 -4.87 -21.78 -26.07
N SER A 107 -4.71 -20.96 -27.10
CA SER A 107 -4.30 -19.57 -26.97
C SER A 107 -5.13 -18.68 -27.91
N ARG A 108 -5.27 -17.40 -27.56
CA ARG A 108 -5.95 -16.38 -28.37
C ARG A 108 -5.34 -15.01 -28.06
N LEU A 109 -4.97 -14.29 -29.10
CA LEU A 109 -4.53 -12.91 -28.98
C LEU A 109 -5.73 -11.96 -29.13
N PHE A 110 -5.83 -11.01 -28.20
CA PHE A 110 -6.74 -9.87 -28.25
C PHE A 110 -5.93 -8.60 -28.52
N ASP A 111 -6.61 -7.47 -28.74
CA ASP A 111 -5.97 -6.20 -29.10
C ASP A 111 -4.96 -5.71 -28.05
N ASP A 112 -5.17 -6.05 -26.78
CA ASP A 112 -4.39 -5.59 -25.63
C ASP A 112 -3.76 -6.71 -24.78
N HIS A 113 -4.10 -7.99 -25.01
CA HIS A 113 -3.59 -9.09 -24.19
C HIS A 113 -3.61 -10.46 -24.89
N LEU A 114 -2.84 -11.39 -24.34
CA LEU A 114 -2.87 -12.81 -24.69
C LEU A 114 -3.72 -13.55 -23.66
N PHE A 115 -4.68 -14.35 -24.13
CA PHE A 115 -5.40 -15.34 -23.32
C PHE A 115 -4.92 -16.73 -23.68
N PHE A 116 -4.71 -17.59 -22.69
CA PHE A 116 -4.42 -18.99 -22.92
C PHE A 116 -4.94 -19.89 -21.79
N SER A 117 -5.14 -21.16 -22.11
CA SER A 117 -5.51 -22.18 -21.15
C SER A 117 -4.40 -23.22 -21.05
N THR A 118 -4.08 -23.62 -19.84
CA THR A 118 -3.11 -24.68 -19.56
C THR A 118 -3.81 -25.96 -19.08
N ARG A 119 -3.13 -27.10 -19.16
CA ARG A 119 -3.57 -28.35 -18.56
C ARG A 119 -2.40 -29.13 -17.97
N ASP A 120 -2.53 -29.54 -16.72
CA ASP A 120 -1.53 -30.38 -16.05
C ASP A 120 -1.68 -31.88 -16.42
N GLY A 121 -0.76 -32.71 -15.92
CA GLY A 121 -0.80 -34.16 -16.13
C GLY A 121 -1.96 -34.88 -15.44
N GLN A 122 -2.69 -34.21 -14.54
CA GLN A 122 -3.86 -34.72 -13.83
C GLN A 122 -5.18 -34.27 -14.47
N GLY A 123 -5.12 -33.40 -15.48
CA GLY A 123 -6.28 -32.85 -16.18
C GLY A 123 -6.84 -31.57 -15.58
N MET A 124 -6.23 -31.01 -14.53
CA MET A 124 -6.56 -29.68 -14.02
C MET A 124 -6.23 -28.64 -15.08
N ARG A 125 -7.13 -27.67 -15.25
CA ARG A 125 -7.03 -26.61 -16.25
C ARG A 125 -7.05 -25.26 -15.54
N HIS A 126 -6.20 -24.36 -16.02
CA HIS A 126 -6.21 -22.95 -15.62
C HIS A 126 -6.40 -22.06 -16.86
N ASP A 127 -7.18 -21.01 -16.72
CA ASP A 127 -7.34 -19.97 -17.72
C ASP A 127 -6.55 -18.72 -17.30
N ILE A 128 -5.76 -18.17 -18.22
CA ILE A 128 -4.71 -17.21 -17.92
C ILE A 128 -4.74 -16.06 -18.94
N GLU A 129 -4.64 -14.84 -18.44
CA GLU A 129 -4.46 -13.62 -19.24
C GLU A 129 -3.06 -13.04 -19.02
N MET A 130 -2.45 -12.53 -20.07
CA MET A 130 -1.12 -11.91 -20.05
C MET A 130 -1.13 -10.58 -20.80
N TRP A 131 -0.73 -9.50 -20.12
CA TRP A 131 -0.53 -8.18 -20.72
C TRP A 131 0.96 -7.88 -20.76
N LEU A 132 1.44 -7.36 -21.89
CA LEU A 132 2.80 -6.82 -21.97
C LEU A 132 2.78 -5.42 -21.37
N ASP A 133 3.70 -5.15 -20.47
CA ASP A 133 3.92 -3.81 -19.92
C ASP A 133 5.01 -3.10 -20.76
N ASP A 134 6.05 -3.85 -21.14
CA ASP A 134 7.05 -3.47 -22.14
C ASP A 134 7.64 -4.73 -22.82
N ASN A 135 8.78 -4.61 -23.50
CA ASN A 135 9.42 -5.74 -24.17
C ASN A 135 9.98 -6.79 -23.20
N ASN A 136 10.31 -6.44 -21.97
CA ASN A 136 10.97 -7.25 -20.95
C ASN A 136 10.10 -7.51 -19.72
N SER A 137 8.98 -6.82 -19.56
CA SER A 137 8.07 -6.97 -18.43
C SER A 137 6.62 -7.18 -18.90
N ALA A 138 5.90 -7.98 -18.13
CA ALA A 138 4.51 -8.30 -18.39
C ALA A 138 3.79 -8.63 -17.07
N SER A 139 2.49 -8.77 -17.16
CA SER A 139 1.60 -9.10 -16.05
C SER A 139 0.77 -10.33 -16.40
N LEU A 140 0.75 -11.32 -15.52
CA LEU A 140 0.01 -12.58 -15.64
C LEU A 140 -1.17 -12.60 -14.67
N ASN A 141 -2.38 -12.89 -15.14
CA ASN A 141 -3.57 -13.07 -14.31
C ASN A 141 -4.09 -14.49 -14.49
N ILE A 142 -3.99 -15.30 -13.43
CA ILE A 142 -4.58 -16.64 -13.40
C ILE A 142 -6.03 -16.47 -12.92
N LEU A 143 -7.00 -16.67 -13.81
CA LEU A 143 -8.39 -16.24 -13.60
C LEU A 143 -9.07 -16.92 -12.40
N ASP A 144 -8.68 -18.15 -12.09
CA ASP A 144 -9.18 -18.88 -10.93
C ASP A 144 -8.65 -18.31 -9.59
N LEU A 145 -7.67 -17.41 -9.64
CA LEU A 145 -6.99 -16.82 -8.49
C LEU A 145 -7.29 -15.32 -8.38
N ALA A 146 -8.54 -15.03 -7.99
CA ALA A 146 -9.01 -13.73 -7.50
C ALA A 146 -8.66 -12.48 -8.35
N GLY A 147 -8.35 -12.63 -9.64
CA GLY A 147 -8.05 -11.51 -10.54
C GLY A 147 -6.72 -10.80 -10.26
N ILE A 148 -5.75 -11.47 -9.65
CA ILE A 148 -4.47 -10.87 -9.26
C ILE A 148 -3.50 -10.90 -10.45
N ARG A 149 -2.94 -9.73 -10.79
CA ARG A 149 -1.86 -9.60 -11.79
C ARG A 149 -0.49 -9.78 -11.15
N TRP A 150 0.14 -10.90 -11.46
CA TRP A 150 1.51 -11.23 -11.08
C TRP A 150 2.48 -10.64 -12.09
N PRO A 151 3.46 -9.84 -11.66
CA PRO A 151 4.50 -9.40 -12.58
C PRO A 151 5.35 -10.60 -13.02
N ILE A 152 5.67 -10.61 -14.30
CA ILE A 152 6.59 -11.54 -14.93
C ILE A 152 7.64 -10.78 -15.71
N ILE A 153 8.86 -11.29 -15.70
CA ILE A 153 9.99 -10.73 -16.43
C ILE A 153 10.39 -11.68 -17.55
N ARG A 154 10.79 -11.14 -18.69
CA ARG A 154 11.33 -11.94 -19.78
C ARG A 154 12.62 -12.59 -19.32
N THR A 155 12.75 -13.88 -19.60
CA THR A 155 13.96 -14.64 -19.34
C THR A 155 14.56 -15.20 -20.63
N ASN A 156 15.87 -15.04 -20.77
CA ASN A 156 16.64 -15.43 -21.95
C ASN A 156 17.23 -16.85 -21.78
N THR A 157 17.10 -17.40 -20.59
CA THR A 157 17.65 -18.67 -20.13
C THR A 157 16.60 -19.35 -19.28
N ARG A 158 16.45 -20.67 -19.38
CA ARG A 158 15.71 -21.41 -18.34
C ARG A 158 16.40 -21.18 -17.02
N ALA A 159 15.94 -20.20 -16.25
CA ALA A 159 16.51 -19.89 -14.96
C ALA A 159 16.27 -21.14 -14.09
N PRO A 160 17.28 -21.66 -13.39
CA PRO A 160 17.10 -22.88 -12.64
C PRO A 160 16.02 -22.65 -11.57
N PHE A 161 14.94 -23.42 -11.64
CA PHE A 161 13.97 -23.50 -10.55
C PHE A 161 14.74 -23.81 -9.27
N THR A 162 14.64 -22.92 -8.30
CA THR A 162 15.20 -23.24 -7.00
C THR A 162 14.17 -24.11 -6.29
N LEU A 163 14.57 -25.26 -5.77
CA LEU A 163 13.65 -26.18 -5.05
C LEU A 163 13.82 -26.09 -3.52
N ASN A 164 14.70 -25.21 -3.03
CA ASN A 164 15.00 -25.07 -1.60
C ASN A 164 14.11 -24.03 -0.89
N TRP A 165 12.84 -23.98 -1.26
CA TRP A 165 11.87 -23.13 -0.57
C TRP A 165 11.54 -23.74 0.80
N GLU A 166 11.37 -22.88 1.80
CA GLU A 166 10.95 -23.27 3.13
C GLU A 166 9.41 -23.36 3.14
N ILE A 167 8.87 -24.55 3.42
CA ILE A 167 7.43 -24.83 3.32
C ILE A 167 6.57 -23.90 4.20
N ASN A 168 7.07 -23.50 5.37
CA ASN A 168 6.36 -22.66 6.33
C ASN A 168 6.64 -21.16 6.16
N ARG A 169 7.38 -20.77 5.12
CA ARG A 169 7.73 -19.39 4.85
C ARG A 169 6.73 -18.76 3.89
N VAL A 170 6.46 -17.48 4.12
CA VAL A 170 5.70 -16.63 3.20
C VAL A 170 6.71 -15.86 2.36
N TYR A 171 6.50 -15.88 1.05
CA TYR A 171 7.34 -15.22 0.06
C TYR A 171 6.54 -14.17 -0.69
N THR A 172 7.17 -13.04 -1.00
CA THR A 172 6.60 -11.99 -1.84
C THR A 172 7.14 -12.10 -3.24
N ILE A 173 6.32 -11.78 -4.23
CA ILE A 173 6.75 -11.77 -5.63
C ILE A 173 7.61 -10.53 -5.88
N ASP A 174 8.73 -10.72 -6.57
CA ASP A 174 9.55 -9.62 -7.05
C ASP A 174 8.75 -8.83 -8.07
N ARG A 175 8.60 -7.54 -7.82
CA ARG A 175 8.02 -6.62 -8.79
C ARG A 175 9.16 -6.08 -9.67
N PRO A 176 8.93 -5.82 -10.96
CA PRO A 176 9.87 -5.05 -11.75
C PRO A 176 10.18 -3.75 -10.99
N GLU A 177 11.45 -3.35 -11.02
CA GLU A 177 11.88 -2.09 -10.41
C GLU A 177 11.28 -0.93 -11.20
N ILE A 178 10.05 -0.55 -10.85
CA ILE A 178 9.44 0.68 -11.32
C ILE A 178 10.10 1.80 -10.50
N PRO A 179 10.76 2.78 -11.12
CA PRO A 179 11.34 3.89 -10.39
C PRO A 179 10.22 4.67 -9.67
N PRO A 180 10.47 5.19 -8.46
CA PRO A 180 9.52 6.05 -7.77
C PRO A 180 9.12 7.25 -8.63
N ASN A 181 7.90 7.71 -8.44
CA ASN A 181 7.38 8.88 -9.10
C ASN A 181 8.18 10.12 -8.66
N ILE A 182 8.92 10.70 -9.60
CA ILE A 182 9.80 11.85 -9.36
C ILE A 182 9.05 13.06 -8.79
N GLU A 183 7.78 13.24 -9.16
CA GLU A 183 6.97 14.36 -8.70
C GLU A 183 6.54 14.16 -7.25
N VAL A 184 6.11 12.95 -6.88
CA VAL A 184 5.80 12.60 -5.48
C VAL A 184 7.03 12.81 -4.60
N SER A 185 8.20 12.34 -5.06
CA SER A 185 9.47 12.54 -4.36
C SER A 185 9.81 14.03 -4.20
N LYS A 186 9.60 14.85 -5.22
CA LYS A 186 9.82 16.30 -5.14
C LYS A 186 8.90 16.96 -4.11
N ILE A 187 7.60 16.69 -4.20
CA ILE A 187 6.60 17.24 -3.25
C ILE A 187 6.93 16.84 -1.81
N PHE A 188 7.36 15.60 -1.60
CA PHE A 188 7.78 15.11 -0.29
C PHE A 188 9.00 15.86 0.25
N GLN A 189 10.04 16.08 -0.56
CA GLN A 189 11.22 16.82 -0.11
C GLN A 189 10.89 18.29 0.20
N GLU A 190 10.01 18.91 -0.59
CA GLU A 190 9.49 20.25 -0.32
C GLU A 190 8.73 20.27 1.01
N GLU A 191 7.86 19.31 1.28
CA GLU A 191 7.12 19.23 2.55
C GLU A 191 8.05 18.99 3.75
N LYS A 192 9.06 18.12 3.59
CA LYS A 192 10.04 17.82 4.65
C LYS A 192 10.94 19.01 4.97
N SER A 193 11.23 19.86 3.98
CA SER A 193 12.06 21.05 4.13
C SER A 193 11.29 22.31 4.53
N SER A 194 9.96 22.28 4.45
CA SER A 194 9.08 23.32 4.97
C SER A 194 9.27 23.47 6.48
N LYS A 195 9.59 24.69 6.90
CA LYS A 195 9.60 25.05 8.32
C LYS A 195 8.16 25.25 8.80
N ASN A 196 7.91 25.05 10.10
CA ASN A 196 6.66 25.46 10.73
C ASN A 196 6.38 26.94 10.39
N GLY A 197 5.32 27.18 9.62
CA GLY A 197 4.98 28.51 9.09
C GLY A 197 5.05 28.65 7.57
N ASP A 198 5.48 27.62 6.83
CA ASP A 198 5.16 27.55 5.40
C ASP A 198 3.63 27.63 5.24
N SER A 199 3.15 28.55 4.41
CA SER A 199 1.74 28.93 4.45
C SER A 199 0.86 27.71 4.24
N ASP A 200 -0.23 27.58 5.01
CA ASP A 200 -1.20 26.48 4.86
C ASP A 200 -1.66 26.30 3.40
N ILE A 201 -1.59 27.36 2.59
CA ILE A 201 -1.86 27.40 1.15
C ILE A 201 -0.87 26.55 0.34
N ALA A 202 0.43 26.67 0.61
CA ALA A 202 1.47 25.89 -0.07
C ALA A 202 1.32 24.40 0.25
N GLY A 203 1.14 24.07 1.53
CA GLY A 203 0.83 22.70 1.97
C GLY A 203 -0.47 22.17 1.35
N ALA A 204 -1.53 22.99 1.29
CA ALA A 204 -2.79 22.58 0.67
C ALA A 204 -2.64 22.27 -0.83
N SER A 205 -1.83 23.05 -1.54
CA SER A 205 -1.55 22.84 -2.97
C SER A 205 -0.79 21.54 -3.20
N ARG A 206 0.22 21.25 -2.38
CA ARG A 206 0.96 19.97 -2.39
C ARG A 206 0.05 18.77 -2.15
N ARG A 207 -0.81 18.85 -1.13
CA ARG A 207 -1.80 17.79 -0.83
C ARG A 207 -2.78 17.58 -1.97
N GLN A 208 -3.28 18.66 -2.59
CA GLN A 208 -4.15 18.53 -3.76
C GLN A 208 -3.43 17.83 -4.92
N ARG A 209 -2.17 18.19 -5.19
CA ARG A 209 -1.40 17.56 -6.25
C ARG A 209 -1.18 16.07 -6.01
N ILE A 210 -0.94 15.64 -4.76
CA ILE A 210 -0.88 14.22 -4.40
C ILE A 210 -2.20 13.50 -4.70
N ARG A 211 -3.36 14.11 -4.42
CA ARG A 211 -4.66 13.51 -4.77
C ARG A 211 -4.85 13.37 -6.28
N ASP A 212 -4.41 14.37 -7.05
CA ASP A 212 -4.48 14.30 -8.51
C ASP A 212 -3.61 13.16 -9.05
N LEU A 213 -2.39 12.99 -8.51
CA LEU A 213 -1.50 11.89 -8.86
C LEU A 213 -2.09 10.52 -8.47
N LEU A 214 -2.73 10.43 -7.30
CA LEU A 214 -3.40 9.21 -6.86
C LEU A 214 -4.59 8.86 -7.79
N ASN A 215 -5.44 9.83 -8.11
CA ASN A 215 -6.59 9.63 -9.01
C ASN A 215 -6.16 9.29 -10.44
N GLY A 216 -5.05 9.87 -10.89
CA GLY A 216 -4.39 9.53 -12.15
C GLY A 216 -3.66 8.19 -12.15
N ARG A 217 -3.69 7.44 -11.04
CA ARG A 217 -2.98 6.17 -10.84
C ARG A 217 -1.48 6.28 -11.10
N HIS A 218 -0.83 7.33 -10.59
CA HIS A 218 0.60 7.58 -10.77
C HIS A 218 1.48 7.14 -9.59
N LEU A 219 0.90 6.55 -8.54
CA LEU A 219 1.62 5.99 -7.38
C LEU A 219 1.70 4.47 -7.56
N HIS A 220 2.92 3.91 -7.56
CA HIS A 220 3.13 2.50 -7.89
C HIS A 220 4.06 1.77 -6.91
N THR A 221 5.04 2.49 -6.36
CA THR A 221 6.06 1.92 -5.47
C THR A 221 5.70 2.10 -4.01
N ALA A 222 6.29 1.29 -3.13
CA ALA A 222 6.14 1.45 -1.69
C ALA A 222 6.56 2.87 -1.24
N GLN A 223 7.63 3.41 -1.83
CA GLN A 223 8.12 4.76 -1.60
C GLN A 223 7.08 5.82 -2.01
N ASP A 224 6.42 5.68 -3.17
CA ASP A 224 5.39 6.63 -3.61
C ASP A 224 4.25 6.73 -2.58
N TYR A 225 3.77 5.57 -2.14
CA TYR A 225 2.70 5.49 -1.15
C TYR A 225 3.11 6.10 0.20
N ASN A 226 4.32 5.79 0.69
CA ASN A 226 4.82 6.33 1.95
C ASN A 226 4.99 7.85 1.88
N GLN A 227 5.64 8.36 0.83
CA GLN A 227 5.87 9.78 0.63
C GLN A 227 4.57 10.57 0.48
N ALA A 228 3.62 10.06 -0.29
CA ALA A 228 2.29 10.64 -0.41
C ALA A 228 1.53 10.65 0.92
N GLY A 229 1.58 9.53 1.66
CA GLY A 229 1.00 9.43 3.00
C GLY A 229 1.59 10.45 3.96
N PHE A 230 2.91 10.62 3.95
CA PHE A 230 3.60 11.62 4.77
C PHE A 230 3.08 13.04 4.50
N VAL A 231 2.98 13.44 3.22
CA VAL A 231 2.52 14.78 2.82
C VAL A 231 1.07 15.02 3.26
N LEU A 232 0.20 14.02 3.09
CA LEU A 232 -1.20 14.12 3.52
C LEU A 232 -1.34 14.16 5.04
N SER A 233 -0.49 13.45 5.77
CA SER A 233 -0.52 13.42 7.24
C SER A 233 -0.22 14.78 7.90
N GLN A 234 0.36 15.73 7.16
CA GLN A 234 0.58 17.10 7.65
C GLN A 234 -0.71 17.94 7.72
N SER A 235 -1.80 17.48 7.10
CA SER A 235 -3.10 18.15 7.15
C SER A 235 -3.73 18.07 8.55
N THR A 236 -4.63 19.01 8.84
CA THR A 236 -5.53 18.98 10.01
C THR A 236 -6.88 18.35 9.69
N LYS A 237 -7.15 17.99 8.43
CA LYS A 237 -8.42 17.36 8.01
C LYS A 237 -8.43 15.88 8.32
N ALA A 238 -9.54 15.39 8.86
CA ALA A 238 -9.73 13.96 9.15
C ALA A 238 -9.59 13.08 7.90
N ASP A 239 -10.20 13.47 6.78
CA ASP A 239 -10.14 12.69 5.52
C ASP A 239 -8.70 12.53 5.00
N ASP A 240 -7.87 13.55 5.17
CA ASP A 240 -6.47 13.51 4.76
C ASP A 240 -5.65 12.57 5.65
N ALA A 241 -5.93 12.57 6.95
CA ALA A 241 -5.32 11.66 7.91
C ALA A 241 -5.71 10.20 7.62
N LEU A 242 -6.99 9.93 7.32
CA LEU A 242 -7.45 8.57 7.00
C LEU A 242 -6.86 8.07 5.66
N LEU A 243 -6.79 8.94 4.65
CA LEU A 243 -6.14 8.61 3.39
C LEU A 243 -4.63 8.37 3.58
N ALA A 244 -3.95 9.20 4.38
CA ALA A 244 -2.55 9.02 4.72
C ALA A 244 -2.28 7.67 5.39
N HIS A 245 -3.14 7.26 6.33
CA HIS A 245 -3.07 5.96 6.98
C HIS A 245 -3.18 4.82 5.97
N SER A 246 -4.15 4.89 5.07
CA SER A 246 -4.37 3.87 4.04
C SER A 246 -3.17 3.75 3.08
N LEU A 247 -2.55 4.88 2.70
CA LEU A 247 -1.35 4.90 1.86
C LEU A 247 -0.15 4.31 2.60
N ALA A 248 0.03 4.62 3.89
CA ALA A 248 1.09 4.03 4.70
C ALA A 248 0.94 2.51 4.83
N LEU A 249 -0.29 2.00 5.00
CA LEU A 249 -0.56 0.56 4.98
C LEU A 249 -0.25 -0.06 3.60
N ALA A 250 -0.55 0.65 2.51
CA ALA A 250 -0.18 0.20 1.16
C ALA A 250 1.35 0.13 0.98
N ALA A 251 2.10 1.10 1.52
CA ALA A 251 3.55 1.11 1.52
C ALA A 251 4.13 -0.07 2.34
N LEU A 252 3.63 -0.30 3.55
CA LEU A 252 3.99 -1.47 4.38
C LEU A 252 3.71 -2.79 3.66
N ALA A 253 2.52 -2.91 3.05
CA ALA A 253 2.14 -4.08 2.25
C ALA A 253 2.95 -4.23 0.95
N ASN A 254 3.81 -3.26 0.61
CA ASN A 254 4.76 -3.31 -0.49
C ASN A 254 6.22 -3.34 0.01
N GLY A 255 6.45 -3.54 1.32
CA GLY A 255 7.78 -3.77 1.91
C GLY A 255 8.49 -2.53 2.45
N ASP A 256 7.87 -1.35 2.47
CA ASP A 256 8.47 -0.17 3.09
C ASP A 256 8.14 -0.11 4.59
N GLU A 257 8.99 -0.73 5.40
CA GLU A 257 8.88 -0.75 6.86
C GLU A 257 8.92 0.66 7.49
N THR A 258 9.56 1.62 6.83
CA THR A 258 9.65 3.00 7.34
C THR A 258 8.31 3.72 7.35
N ALA A 259 7.33 3.22 6.59
CA ALA A 259 5.97 3.75 6.54
C ALA A 259 5.19 3.53 7.84
N ILE A 260 5.68 2.69 8.76
CA ILE A 260 5.00 2.40 10.03
C ILE A 260 4.75 3.66 10.86
N THR A 261 5.73 4.57 10.90
CA THR A 261 5.62 5.88 11.57
C THR A 261 4.49 6.73 10.98
N THR A 262 4.38 6.75 9.64
CA THR A 262 3.30 7.46 8.96
C THR A 262 1.95 6.83 9.29
N ALA A 263 1.86 5.50 9.34
CA ALA A 263 0.63 4.77 9.64
C ALA A 263 0.10 5.09 11.05
N ILE A 264 0.96 5.03 12.07
CA ILE A 264 0.55 5.32 13.46
C ILE A 264 0.18 6.80 13.65
N ASN A 265 0.98 7.72 13.12
CA ASN A 265 0.77 9.17 13.28
C ASN A 265 -0.52 9.62 12.61
N SER A 266 -0.80 9.11 11.42
CA SER A 266 -2.00 9.46 10.67
C SER A 266 -3.28 8.92 11.31
N LEU A 267 -3.24 7.74 11.93
CA LEU A 267 -4.40 7.22 12.66
C LEU A 267 -4.71 8.04 13.92
N ASP A 268 -3.71 8.38 14.72
CA ASP A 268 -3.91 9.26 15.88
C ASP A 268 -4.43 10.64 15.47
N ARG A 269 -3.93 11.22 14.37
CA ARG A 269 -4.47 12.47 13.80
C ARG A 269 -5.94 12.34 13.42
N TYR A 270 -6.31 11.24 12.76
CA TYR A 270 -7.70 10.97 12.41
C TYR A 270 -8.59 10.87 13.66
N LEU A 271 -8.14 10.16 14.69
CA LEU A 271 -8.86 10.03 15.95
C LEU A 271 -9.07 11.40 16.62
N ILE A 272 -8.01 12.20 16.78
CA ILE A 272 -8.11 13.55 17.34
C ILE A 272 -9.02 14.45 16.52
N ALA A 273 -8.88 14.46 15.19
CA ALA A 273 -9.68 15.30 14.30
C ALA A 273 -11.18 14.94 14.31
N THR A 274 -11.52 13.70 14.69
CA THR A 274 -12.90 13.21 14.82
C THR A 274 -13.41 13.20 16.26
N GLY A 275 -12.63 13.73 17.22
CA GLY A 275 -13.03 13.84 18.62
C GLY A 275 -12.84 12.57 19.46
N HIS A 276 -12.08 11.59 18.98
CA HIS A 276 -11.71 10.38 19.70
C HIS A 276 -10.34 10.50 20.38
N ALA A 277 -10.10 9.65 21.37
CA ALA A 277 -8.78 9.54 21.99
C ALA A 277 -7.78 8.94 21.01
N GLN A 278 -6.57 9.50 20.96
CA GLN A 278 -5.46 8.87 20.27
C GLN A 278 -5.00 7.63 21.03
N ILE A 279 -4.38 6.66 20.35
CA ILE A 279 -4.05 5.34 20.93
C ILE A 279 -2.57 4.99 20.85
N TYR A 280 -1.81 5.62 19.94
CA TYR A 280 -0.35 5.46 19.89
C TYR A 280 0.40 6.56 20.65
N GLY A 281 -0.24 7.71 20.89
CA GLY A 281 0.34 8.83 21.63
C GLY A 281 1.32 9.64 20.78
N THR A 282 1.08 9.75 19.48
CA THR A 282 2.00 10.35 18.53
C THR A 282 1.81 11.86 18.31
N ILE A 283 0.71 12.42 18.79
CA ILE A 283 0.36 13.84 18.60
C ILE A 283 0.59 14.61 19.89
N HIS A 284 1.41 15.67 19.80
CA HIS A 284 1.82 16.51 20.93
C HIS A 284 1.23 17.91 20.82
N GLN A 285 1.02 18.58 21.97
CA GLN A 285 0.46 19.93 22.08
C GLN A 285 1.37 21.04 21.51
N GLY A 286 2.61 20.71 21.14
CA GLY A 286 3.57 21.65 20.59
C GLY A 286 4.68 20.94 19.82
N SER A 287 5.55 21.72 19.19
CA SER A 287 6.64 21.20 18.34
C SER A 287 7.94 20.91 19.10
N ALA A 288 7.95 21.07 20.43
CA ALA A 288 9.15 20.78 21.22
C ALA A 288 9.25 19.27 21.46
N LYS A 289 10.48 18.74 21.51
CA LYS A 289 10.75 17.31 21.69
C LYS A 289 10.10 16.69 22.94
N ASN A 290 9.84 17.50 23.96
CA ASN A 290 9.21 17.07 25.22
C ASN A 290 7.83 17.71 25.40
N SER A 291 7.17 18.13 24.31
CA SER A 291 5.81 18.66 24.39
C SER A 291 4.88 17.56 24.92
N PRO A 292 3.98 17.89 25.85
CA PRO A 292 2.94 16.96 26.28
C PRO A 292 2.18 16.35 25.11
N ILE A 293 1.80 15.08 25.24
CA ILE A 293 0.86 14.48 24.29
C ILE A 293 -0.48 15.21 24.36
N GLN A 294 -1.08 15.41 23.20
CA GLN A 294 -2.37 16.03 23.06
C GLN A 294 -3.45 15.09 23.60
N GLN A 295 -4.25 15.57 24.56
CA GLN A 295 -5.39 14.81 25.05
C GLN A 295 -6.57 14.91 24.06
N PRO A 296 -7.45 13.90 23.99
CA PRO A 296 -7.47 12.70 24.84
C PRO A 296 -6.53 11.58 24.35
N TYR A 297 -5.97 10.81 25.29
CA TYR A 297 -5.14 9.62 25.06
C TYR A 297 -5.70 8.40 25.79
N ASP A 298 -5.85 7.26 25.10
CA ASP A 298 -6.31 5.99 25.67
C ASP A 298 -5.23 4.91 25.59
N ALA A 299 -4.52 4.72 26.70
CA ALA A 299 -3.46 3.72 26.85
C ALA A 299 -3.98 2.29 27.03
N THR A 300 -5.31 2.07 27.12
CA THR A 300 -5.88 0.75 27.40
C THR A 300 -6.15 -0.07 26.15
N VAL A 301 -6.18 0.57 24.97
CA VAL A 301 -6.52 -0.09 23.69
C VAL A 301 -5.37 -0.95 23.17
N ILE A 302 -4.13 -0.46 23.27
CA ILE A 302 -2.94 -1.13 22.74
C ILE A 302 -1.92 -1.30 23.89
N PRO A 303 -1.61 -2.54 24.29
CA PRO A 303 -0.56 -2.80 25.28
C PRO A 303 0.80 -2.26 24.81
N GLU A 304 1.64 -1.87 25.77
CA GLU A 304 2.93 -1.22 25.48
C GLU A 304 3.84 -2.05 24.57
N ASP A 305 3.90 -3.36 24.80
CA ASP A 305 4.72 -4.26 24.00
C ASP A 305 4.27 -4.24 22.53
N LEU A 306 2.95 -4.25 22.27
CA LEU A 306 2.41 -4.16 20.91
C LEU A 306 2.67 -2.78 20.30
N ARG A 307 2.62 -1.72 21.09
CA ARG A 307 2.92 -0.36 20.64
C ARG A 307 4.38 -0.23 20.20
N HIS A 308 5.30 -0.85 20.95
CA HIS A 308 6.71 -0.92 20.60
C HIS A 308 6.97 -1.72 19.31
N GLU A 309 6.33 -2.88 19.14
CA GLU A 309 6.39 -3.66 17.89
C GLU A 309 5.87 -2.86 16.68
N LEU A 310 4.92 -1.94 16.90
CA LEU A 310 4.37 -1.06 15.88
C LEU A 310 5.19 0.24 15.68
N GLY A 311 6.41 0.32 16.22
CA GLY A 311 7.32 1.44 16.00
C GLY A 311 7.02 2.72 16.79
N ALA A 312 6.13 2.66 17.78
CA ALA A 312 5.89 3.75 18.71
C ALA A 312 6.79 3.60 19.95
N PHE A 313 7.97 4.21 19.90
CA PHE A 313 9.06 3.95 20.84
C PHE A 313 9.04 4.78 22.15
N GLU A 314 8.24 5.84 22.26
CA GLU A 314 8.25 6.70 23.46
C GLU A 314 7.49 6.04 24.61
N PRO A 315 8.13 5.62 25.72
CA PRO A 315 7.48 4.79 26.73
C PRO A 315 6.22 5.43 27.31
N LEU A 316 5.15 4.67 27.59
CA LEU A 316 3.95 5.18 28.27
C LEU A 316 4.25 5.96 29.56
N SER A 317 5.30 5.59 30.29
CA SER A 317 5.75 6.30 31.49
C SER A 317 6.29 7.70 31.21
N SER A 318 6.89 7.91 30.03
CA SER A 318 7.32 9.23 29.55
C SER A 318 6.13 10.10 29.13
N ILE A 319 5.03 9.46 28.71
CA ILE A 319 3.75 10.07 28.32
C ILE A 319 2.93 10.46 29.55
N ALA A 320 2.92 9.62 30.59
CA ALA A 320 2.14 9.79 31.83
C ALA A 320 2.55 10.99 32.68
N SER A 321 3.71 11.59 32.43
CA SER A 321 4.14 12.83 33.11
C SER A 321 3.33 14.07 32.66
N SER A 322 2.45 13.94 31.66
CA SER A 322 1.54 14.96 31.16
C SER A 322 0.05 14.62 31.39
N SER A 323 -0.31 14.45 32.67
CA SER A 323 -1.67 14.51 33.28
C SER A 323 -2.75 13.49 32.89
N GLN A 324 -3.31 12.88 33.95
CA GLN A 324 -4.62 12.21 34.08
C GLN A 324 -4.92 11.10 33.08
N ILE A 325 -4.35 9.92 33.34
CA ILE A 325 -4.90 8.65 32.85
C ILE A 325 -6.36 8.60 33.33
N ILE A 326 -7.31 8.51 32.41
CA ILE A 326 -8.68 8.12 32.72
C ILE A 326 -8.63 6.62 33.07
N GLU A 327 -8.24 6.30 34.29
CA GLU A 327 -8.50 4.98 34.85
C GLU A 327 -10.01 4.88 35.03
N LYS A 328 -10.67 4.22 34.09
CA LYS A 328 -12.04 3.79 34.29
C LYS A 328 -12.01 2.76 35.44
N PRO A 329 -12.66 3.01 36.59
CA PRO A 329 -12.62 2.05 37.68
C PRO A 329 -13.32 0.77 37.22
N SER A 330 -12.59 -0.33 37.26
CA SER A 330 -13.16 -1.67 37.11
C SER A 330 -14.16 -1.87 38.24
N SER A 331 -15.43 -1.96 37.89
CA SER A 331 -16.47 -2.44 38.79
C SER A 331 -16.37 -3.96 38.91
N ASP A 332 -15.39 -4.45 39.67
CA ASP A 332 -15.44 -5.80 40.21
C ASP A 332 -16.39 -5.81 41.40
N ILE A 333 -17.65 -6.18 41.13
CA ILE A 333 -18.52 -6.74 42.18
C ILE A 333 -18.07 -8.19 42.37
N SER A 334 -17.03 -8.37 43.18
CA SER A 334 -16.80 -9.65 43.85
C SER A 334 -17.70 -9.70 45.07
N ASN A 335 -18.64 -10.64 45.03
CA ASN A 335 -19.53 -10.97 46.14
C ASN A 335 -18.84 -12.06 46.97
N PRO A 336 -18.64 -11.88 48.29
CA PRO A 336 -18.57 -13.04 49.17
C PRO A 336 -19.60 -12.88 50.29
N ALA A 337 -20.69 -13.64 50.18
CA ALA A 337 -21.57 -13.87 51.30
C ALA A 337 -20.93 -14.91 52.25
N SER A 338 -20.79 -14.49 53.50
CA SER A 338 -20.95 -15.29 54.73
C SER A 338 -20.05 -16.50 54.96
N ASN A 339 -19.12 -16.35 55.91
CA ASN A 339 -19.24 -17.18 57.11
C ASN A 339 -18.71 -16.48 58.38
N LYS A 340 -19.53 -16.56 59.43
CA LYS A 340 -19.31 -16.09 60.81
C LYS A 340 -18.11 -16.80 61.46
N MET A 341 -17.37 -16.10 62.33
CA MET A 341 -17.28 -16.42 63.77
C MET A 341 -16.37 -15.45 64.58
N LEU A 342 -16.95 -15.01 65.72
CA LEU A 342 -16.38 -14.62 67.04
C LEU A 342 -15.34 -13.48 67.23
N ALA A 343 -15.79 -12.43 67.94
CA ALA A 343 -15.31 -11.81 69.21
C ALA A 343 -13.78 -11.61 69.45
N ALA A 344 -13.21 -10.54 70.04
CA ALA A 344 -13.65 -9.41 70.90
C ALA A 344 -12.51 -8.33 70.95
N PRO A 345 -12.63 -7.20 71.70
CA PRO A 345 -11.99 -5.91 71.40
C PRO A 345 -10.86 -5.44 72.36
N VAL A 346 -10.01 -4.49 71.94
CA VAL A 346 -9.21 -3.63 72.86
C VAL A 346 -9.04 -2.18 72.33
N LYS A 347 -9.02 -1.26 73.29
CA LYS A 347 -9.16 0.21 73.30
C LYS A 347 -7.92 1.04 72.87
N GLY A 348 -8.20 2.32 72.58
CA GLY A 348 -7.36 3.50 72.92
C GLY A 348 -6.60 4.08 71.73
N GLY A 349 -6.61 5.37 71.39
CA GLY A 349 -6.88 6.59 72.14
C GLY A 349 -5.66 7.52 71.95
N GLY A 350 -5.83 8.72 71.40
CA GLY A 350 -4.72 9.69 71.36
C GLY A 350 -4.85 10.85 70.37
N ARG A 351 -5.39 11.98 70.86
CA ARG A 351 -5.30 13.32 70.25
C ARG A 351 -3.93 13.97 70.48
N ARG A 352 -3.55 14.89 69.57
CA ARG A 352 -2.84 16.22 69.73
C ARG A 352 -1.77 16.39 68.64
N LYS A 353 -1.28 17.56 68.22
CA LYS A 353 -1.70 18.98 68.10
C LYS A 353 -0.51 19.66 67.34
N ILE A 354 -0.81 20.46 66.31
CA ILE A 354 -0.25 21.76 65.85
C ILE A 354 1.14 22.23 66.36
N ALA A 355 2.02 22.64 65.44
CA ALA A 355 2.82 23.90 65.42
C ALA A 355 3.48 24.04 64.02
N MET A 356 3.22 25.04 63.17
CA MET A 356 3.58 26.49 63.15
C MET A 356 5.09 26.82 63.17
N GLY A 357 5.58 27.30 62.02
CA GLY A 357 6.56 28.39 61.89
C GLY A 357 8.03 28.01 61.66
N GLN A 358 8.62 28.38 60.52
CA GLN A 358 9.35 29.64 60.34
C GLN A 358 10.06 29.73 58.97
N LYS A 359 10.04 30.94 58.41
CA LYS A 359 10.87 31.41 57.28
C LYS A 359 12.32 31.58 57.75
N ASN A 360 13.28 31.34 56.85
CA ASN A 360 14.55 32.05 56.86
C ASN A 360 15.00 32.41 55.44
N THR A 361 15.28 33.69 55.27
CA THR A 361 15.92 34.36 54.15
C THR A 361 17.44 34.39 54.37
N GLU A 362 18.25 34.09 53.35
CA GLU A 362 19.63 34.59 53.23
C GLU A 362 20.12 34.36 51.78
N LYS A 363 20.21 35.43 50.99
CA LYS A 363 21.42 36.20 50.62
C LYS A 363 22.32 35.50 49.58
N MET A 364 22.29 36.07 48.36
CA MET A 364 23.31 35.95 47.33
C MET A 364 24.64 36.56 47.77
N PRO A 365 25.75 36.16 47.13
CA PRO A 365 26.79 37.09 46.74
C PRO A 365 27.00 37.17 45.22
N VAL A 366 27.50 38.34 44.85
CA VAL A 366 27.78 38.94 43.55
C VAL A 366 29.17 38.51 43.04
N MET A 367 29.27 38.24 41.71
CA MET A 367 30.35 38.54 40.73
C MET A 367 31.84 38.64 41.18
N ALA A 368 32.88 38.34 40.41
CA ALA A 368 33.10 38.18 38.95
C ALA A 368 34.50 37.49 38.73
N PRO A 369 35.28 37.77 37.67
CA PRO A 369 35.36 36.97 36.45
C PRO A 369 36.76 36.37 36.22
N LYS A 370 36.88 35.43 35.28
CA LYS A 370 38.06 35.23 34.43
C LYS A 370 37.68 34.51 33.15
#